data_AF-A5W5Y2-F1
#
_entry.id   AF-A5W5Y2-F1
#
_cell.length_a   1.000
_cell.length_b   1.000
_cell.length_c   1.000
_cell.angle_alpha   90.00
_cell.angle_beta   90.00
_cell.angle_gamma   90.00
#
_symmetry.space_group_name_H-M   'P 1'
#
loop_
_entity.id
_entity.type
_entity.pdbx_description
1 polymer ?
#
loop_
_entity_poly.entity_id
_entity_poly.type
_entity_poly.pdbx_seq_one_letter_code
_entity_poly.pdbx_strand_id
1 'polypeptide(L)' 'MDREPTNQEVAAVLGIDEDQVDKYRQEAVLLGDGSWLIHFSYDMPRELRHSFTGSFTAIVESVASSVDARSVD' A
#
# COMPACT_ATOMS: atom_id res chain seq x y z
N MET A 1 -19.82 -9.97 10.64
CA MET A 1 -18.83 -9.44 11.61
C MET A 1 -19.51 -8.30 12.34
N ASP A 2 -19.69 -8.37 13.65
CA ASP A 2 -20.52 -7.41 14.41
C ASP A 2 -19.76 -6.15 14.85
N ARG A 3 -18.49 -6.03 14.45
CA ARG A 3 -17.62 -4.90 14.73
C ARG A 3 -16.91 -4.46 13.47
N GLU A 4 -16.52 -3.19 13.42
CA GLU A 4 -15.65 -2.65 12.37
C GLU A 4 -14.33 -3.44 12.31
N PRO A 5 -13.88 -3.84 11.11
CA PRO A 5 -12.67 -4.62 10.95
C PRO A 5 -11.44 -3.77 11.28
N THR A 6 -10.52 -4.38 12.02
CA THR A 6 -9.24 -3.78 12.42
C THR A 6 -8.29 -3.67 11.23
N ASN A 7 -7.29 -2.79 11.33
CA ASN A 7 -6.29 -2.63 10.27
C ASN A 7 -5.55 -3.96 10.00
N GLN A 8 -5.27 -4.74 11.04
CA GLN A 8 -4.66 -6.08 10.91
C GLN A 8 -5.56 -7.07 10.15
N GLU A 9 -6.86 -7.12 10.43
CA GLU A 9 -7.81 -7.99 9.71
C GLU A 9 -7.91 -7.58 8.23
N VAL A 10 -7.95 -6.27 7.96
CA VAL A 10 -7.98 -5.72 6.60
C VAL A 10 -6.68 -6.00 5.85
N ALA A 11 -5.53 -5.84 6.50
CA ALA A 11 -4.20 -6.14 5.96
C ALA A 11 -4.08 -7.61 5.54
N ALA A 12 -4.53 -8.52 6.41
CA ALA A 12 -4.54 -9.95 6.14
C ALA A 12 -5.40 -10.33 4.93
N VAL A 13 -6.53 -9.65 4.73
CA VAL A 13 -7.42 -9.88 3.57
C VAL A 13 -6.83 -9.30 2.28
N LEU A 14 -6.20 -8.13 2.35
CA LEU A 14 -5.64 -7.43 1.19
C LEU A 14 -4.24 -7.90 0.80
N GLY A 15 -3.55 -8.64 1.68
CA GLY A 15 -2.17 -9.10 1.47
C GLY A 15 -1.16 -7.95 1.46
N ILE A 16 -1.43 -6.90 2.23
CA ILE A 16 -0.54 -5.74 2.41
C ILE A 16 -0.18 -5.57 3.88
N ASP A 17 0.79 -4.71 4.16
CA ASP A 17 1.19 -4.42 5.52
C ASP A 17 0.14 -3.54 6.26
N GLU A 18 0.05 -3.73 7.58
CA GLU A 18 -0.89 -3.00 8.43
C GLU A 18 -0.65 -1.49 8.44
N ASP A 19 0.61 -1.04 8.32
CA ASP A 19 0.98 0.37 8.22
C ASP A 19 0.44 1.02 6.93
N GLN A 20 0.39 0.26 5.82
CA GLN A 20 -0.19 0.74 4.57
C GLN A 20 -1.72 0.84 4.68
N VAL A 21 -2.36 -0.08 5.40
CA VAL A 21 -3.79 0.03 5.70
C VAL A 21 -4.05 1.27 6.54
N ASP A 22 -3.31 1.48 7.62
CA ASP A 22 -3.46 2.64 8.50
C ASP A 22 -3.25 3.97 7.74
N LYS A 23 -2.26 4.00 6.85
CA LYS A 23 -1.89 5.19 6.10
C LYS A 23 -2.92 5.62 5.05
N TYR A 24 -3.59 4.65 4.41
CA TYR A 24 -4.48 4.94 3.28
C TYR A 24 -5.96 4.78 3.61
N ARG A 25 -6.31 4.10 4.71
CA ARG A 25 -7.71 3.93 5.14
C ARG A 25 -8.31 5.29 5.50
N GLN A 26 -9.48 5.58 4.95
CA GLN A 26 -10.23 6.81 5.24
C GLN A 26 -11.51 6.51 6.01
N GLU A 27 -12.32 5.59 5.51
CA GLU A 27 -13.65 5.32 6.05
C GLU A 27 -13.98 3.83 5.95
N ALA A 28 -14.85 3.37 6.85
CA ALA A 28 -15.39 2.01 6.84
C ALA A 28 -16.91 2.08 6.96
N VAL A 29 -17.62 1.44 6.03
CA VAL A 29 -19.09 1.44 5.98
C VAL A 29 -19.59 0.00 6.09
N LEU A 30 -20.47 -0.25 7.06
CA LEU A 30 -21.19 -1.51 7.17
C LEU A 30 -22.30 -1.57 6.13
N LEU A 31 -22.27 -2.60 5.30
CA LEU A 31 -23.27 -2.88 4.29
C LEU A 31 -24.43 -3.70 4.90
N GLY A 32 -25.61 -3.62 4.28
CA GLY A 32 -26.83 -4.27 4.77
C GLY A 32 -26.81 -5.81 4.77
N ASP A 33 -25.79 -6.41 4.15
CA ASP A 33 -25.52 -7.85 4.13
C ASP A 33 -24.53 -8.30 5.23
N GLY A 34 -24.05 -7.37 6.07
CA GLY A 34 -23.06 -7.64 7.12
C GLY A 34 -21.59 -7.59 6.65
N SER A 35 -21.36 -7.24 5.38
CA SER A 35 -20.04 -6.99 4.81
C SER A 35 -19.56 -5.57 5.14
N TRP A 36 -18.25 -5.34 5.11
CA TRP A 36 -17.65 -4.02 5.30
C TRP A 36 -17.02 -3.50 4.01
N LEU A 37 -17.40 -2.28 3.63
CA LEU A 37 -16.74 -1.52 2.56
C LEU A 37 -15.68 -0.61 3.21
N ILE A 38 -14.41 -0.85 2.90
CA ILE A 38 -13.29 -0.04 3.41
C ILE A 38 -12.81 0.87 2.28
N HIS A 39 -12.88 2.18 2.50
CA HIS A 39 -12.42 3.18 1.55
C HIS A 39 -10.94 3.51 1.80
N PHE A 40 -10.15 3.45 0.75
CA PHE A 40 -8.75 3.85 0.75
C PHE A 40 -8.55 5.05 -0.18
N SER A 41 -7.79 6.04 0.28
CA SER A 41 -7.35 7.15 -0.57
C SER A 41 -5.83 7.33 -0.45
N TYR A 42 -5.24 7.82 -1.53
CA TYR A 42 -3.86 8.29 -1.54
C TYR A 42 -3.84 9.72 -2.04
N ASP A 43 -3.56 10.67 -1.16
CA ASP A 43 -3.37 12.05 -1.55
C ASP A 43 -2.02 12.22 -2.22
N MET A 44 -2.04 12.23 -3.56
CA MET A 44 -0.88 12.59 -4.34
C MET A 44 -0.55 14.08 -4.15
N PRO A 45 0.67 14.45 -3.71
CA PRO A 45 1.14 15.83 -3.63
C PRO A 45 0.90 16.59 -4.93
N ARG A 46 0.52 17.86 -4.83
CA ARG A 46 0.18 18.71 -5.99
C ARG A 46 1.35 18.84 -6.96
N GLU A 47 2.57 18.79 -6.45
CA GLU A 47 3.82 18.83 -7.21
C GLU A 47 3.93 17.62 -8.14
N LEU A 48 3.49 16.43 -7.70
CA LEU A 48 3.41 15.24 -8.55
C LEU A 48 2.24 15.33 -9.53
N ARG A 49 1.07 15.84 -9.10
CA ARG A 49 -0.09 16.03 -9.99
C ARG A 49 0.21 16.96 -11.18
N HIS A 50 1.12 17.91 -11.02
CA HIS A 50 1.47 18.87 -12.07
C HIS A 50 2.49 18.33 -13.09
N SER A 51 3.32 17.36 -12.71
CA SER A 51 4.32 16.76 -13.60
C SER A 51 3.86 15.47 -14.28
N PHE A 52 2.82 14.80 -13.78
CA PHE A 52 2.36 13.51 -14.31
C PHE A 52 0.92 13.59 -14.82
N THR A 53 0.75 13.81 -16.12
CA THR A 53 -0.54 13.66 -16.81
C THR A 53 -0.80 12.18 -17.11
N GLY A 54 -1.23 11.41 -16.11
CA GLY A 54 -2.09 10.24 -16.35
C GLY A 54 -1.48 8.84 -16.41
N SER A 55 -0.22 8.60 -16.08
CA SER A 55 0.25 7.28 -15.63
C SER A 55 1.62 7.36 -14.97
N PHE A 56 1.84 6.51 -13.95
CA PHE A 56 3.14 6.31 -13.33
C PHE A 56 3.44 4.82 -13.32
N THR A 57 4.57 4.45 -13.94
CA THR A 57 5.15 3.11 -13.86
C THR A 57 6.45 3.26 -13.10
N ALA A 58 6.55 2.68 -11.92
CA ALA A 58 7.80 2.64 -11.16
C ALA A 58 8.61 1.42 -11.62
N ILE A 59 9.86 1.63 -12.02
CA ILE A 59 10.84 0.55 -12.18
C ILE A 59 11.65 0.53 -10.88
N VAL A 60 11.54 -0.56 -10.13
CA VAL A 60 12.33 -0.80 -8.92
C VAL A 60 13.54 -1.64 -9.33
N GLU A 61 14.72 -1.03 -9.35
CA GLU A 61 15.97 -1.75 -9.61
C GLU A 61 16.39 -2.55 -8.37
N SER A 62 16.73 -3.82 -8.56
CA SER A 62 17.40 -4.63 -7.56
C SER A 62 18.74 -3.98 -7.23
N VAL A 63 18.93 -3.48 -6.00
CA VAL A 63 20.24 -3.09 -5.50
C VAL A 63 21.13 -4.34 -5.53
N ALA A 64 21.97 -4.46 -6.56
CA ALA A 64 23.03 -5.43 -6.56
C ALA A 64 23.97 -5.04 -5.42
N SER A 65 23.92 -5.78 -4.31
CA SER A 65 24.93 -5.72 -3.27
C SER A 65 26.28 -6.02 -3.91
N SER A 66 27.03 -4.97 -4.24
CA SER A 66 28.42 -5.07 -4.66
C SER A 66 29.23 -5.45 -3.43
N VAL A 67 29.34 -6.76 -3.17
CA VAL A 67 30.43 -7.31 -2.37
C VAL A 67 31.46 -7.83 -3.37
N ASP A 68 32.39 -6.94 -3.69
CA ASP A 68 33.69 -7.25 -4.27
C ASP A 68 34.42 -8.20 -3.30
N ALA A 69 34.57 -9.45 -3.70
CA ALA A 69 35.52 -10.37 -3.08
C ALA A 69 36.40 -10.94 -4.20
N ARG A 70 37.47 -10.21 -4.53
CA ARG A 70 38.67 -10.83 -5.07
C ARG A 70 39.09 -11.96 -4.12
N SER A 71 38.98 -13.20 -4.56
CA SER A 71 39.85 -14.27 -4.08
C SER A 71 40.59 -14.85 -5.26
N VAL A 72 41.88 -14.62 -5.21
CA VAL A 72 42.93 -15.26 -5.98
C VAL A 72 42.98 -16.74 -5.60
N ASP A 73 43.14 -17.60 -6.60
CA ASP A 73 44.01 -18.78 -6.53
C ASP A 73 44.77 -18.87 -7.85
#